data_AF-A0A9W6RJ74-F1
#
_entry.id   AF-A0A9W6RJ74-F1
#
_cell.length_a   1.000
_cell.length_b   1.000
_cell.length_c   1.000
_cell.angle_alpha   90.00
_cell.angle_beta   90.00
_cell.angle_gamma   90.00
#
_symmetry.space_group_name_H-M   'P 1'
#
loop_
_entity.id
_entity.type
_entity.pdbx_description
1 polymer ?
#
loop_
_entity_poly.entity_id
_entity_poly.type
_entity_poly.pdbx_seq_one_letter_code
_entity_poly.pdbx_strand_id
1 'polypeptide(L)'
;MDDNRHQGQELAPQLVTELSHALRTPLTSILVYAWLLADNPRKNLSAEEVGFATGIHHAGSAILHQIDHILDREARRRHRRPRLRPGTAPA
;
A
#
# COMPACT_ATOMS: atom_id res chain seq x y z
N MET A 1 -7.02 22.68 29.30
CA MET A 1 -7.02 22.88 27.83
C MET A 1 -6.15 21.78 27.24
N ASP A 2 -6.63 20.53 27.29
CA ASP A 2 -5.82 19.33 27.05
C ASP A 2 -6.42 18.42 25.98
N ASP A 3 -6.87 19.00 24.86
CA ASP A 3 -7.45 18.21 23.78
C ASP A 3 -7.09 18.77 22.39
N ASN A 4 -5.79 18.90 22.12
CA ASN A 4 -5.31 19.19 20.77
C ASN A 4 -4.08 18.35 20.36
N ARG A 5 -3.58 17.49 21.27
CA ARG A 5 -2.40 16.64 21.02
C ARG A 5 -2.74 15.24 20.51
N HIS A 6 -4.00 14.82 20.59
CA HIS A 6 -4.43 13.50 20.11
C HIS A 6 -4.91 13.49 18.65
N GLN A 7 -5.43 14.61 18.14
CA GLN A 7 -5.90 14.69 16.75
C GLN A 7 -4.75 14.59 15.72
N GLY A 8 -3.56 15.11 16.02
CA GLY A 8 -2.41 15.06 15.11
C GLY A 8 -1.81 13.66 14.85
N GLN A 9 -2.05 12.69 15.75
CA GLN A 9 -1.49 11.33 15.63
C GLN A 9 -2.42 10.32 14.95
N GLU A 10 -3.69 10.65 14.76
CA GLU A 10 -4.69 9.76 14.14
C GLU A 10 -4.88 10.02 12.64
N LEU A 11 -4.47 11.20 12.16
CA LEU A 11 -4.56 11.62 10.77
C LEU A 11 -3.53 10.92 9.87
N ALA A 12 -2.29 10.73 10.33
CA ALA A 12 -1.24 10.12 9.51
C ALA A 12 -1.55 8.68 9.07
N PRO A 13 -2.09 7.78 9.93
CA PRO A 13 -2.49 6.44 9.51
C PRO A 13 -3.66 6.41 8.52
N GLN A 14 -4.64 7.32 8.70
CA GLN A 14 -5.78 7.44 7.79
C GLN A 14 -5.31 7.93 6.41
N LEU A 15 -4.42 8.93 6.39
CA LEU A 15 -3.79 9.43 5.17
C LEU A 15 -3.01 8.34 4.42
N VAL A 16 -2.19 7.55 5.13
CA VAL A 16 -1.44 6.44 4.51
C VAL A 16 -2.37 5.41 3.91
N THR A 17 -3.47 5.09 4.59
CA THR A 17 -4.48 4.15 4.10
C THR A 17 -5.19 4.69 2.86
N GLU A 18 -5.61 5.95 2.89
CA GLU A 18 -6.29 6.64 1.79
C GLU A 18 -5.40 6.73 0.54
N LEU A 19 -4.16 7.22 0.69
CA LEU A 19 -3.21 7.34 -0.41
C LEU A 19 -2.89 5.97 -1.01
N SER A 20 -2.72 4.94 -0.18
CA SER A 20 -2.44 3.59 -0.67
C SER A 20 -3.62 3.01 -1.45
N HIS A 21 -4.86 3.25 -0.99
CA HIS A 21 -6.05 2.83 -1.72
C HIS A 21 -6.18 3.57 -3.06
N ALA A 22 -5.94 4.88 -3.07
CA ALA A 22 -5.96 5.69 -4.28
C ALA A 22 -4.91 5.27 -5.31
N LEU A 23 -3.74 4.76 -4.86
CA LEU A 23 -2.66 4.28 -5.72
C LEU A 23 -2.87 2.84 -6.24
N ARG A 24 -3.58 1.98 -5.49
CA ARG A 24 -3.85 0.59 -5.91
C ARG A 24 -4.64 0.54 -7.22
N THR A 25 -5.65 1.38 -7.39
CA THR A 25 -6.50 1.40 -8.59
C THR A 25 -5.73 1.71 -9.88
N PRO A 26 -4.98 2.82 -10.02
CA PRO A 26 -4.21 3.10 -11.22
C PRO A 26 -3.08 2.07 -11.44
N LEU A 27 -2.44 1.59 -10.37
CA LEU A 27 -1.39 0.58 -10.47
C LEU A 27 -1.93 -0.78 -10.98
N THR A 28 -3.11 -1.19 -10.50
CA THR A 28 -3.78 -2.41 -10.97
C THR A 28 -4.09 -2.32 -12.47
N SER A 29 -4.61 -1.19 -12.94
CA SER A 29 -4.86 -0.98 -14.37
C SER A 29 -3.56 -1.05 -15.20
N ILE A 30 -2.47 -0.44 -14.72
CA ILE A 30 -1.15 -0.53 -15.37
C ILE A 30 -0.69 -1.99 -15.49
N LEU A 31 -0.86 -2.79 -14.43
CA LEU A 31 -0.48 -4.20 -14.44
C LEU A 31 -1.29 -5.00 -15.46
N VAL A 32 -2.60 -4.78 -15.54
CA VAL A 32 -3.45 -5.43 -16.54
C VAL A 32 -2.99 -5.06 -17.96
N TYR A 33 -2.71 -3.78 -18.23
CA TYR A 33 -2.23 -3.37 -19.55
C TYR A 33 -0.85 -3.96 -19.87
N ALA A 34 0.07 -3.96 -18.91
CA ALA A 34 1.39 -4.56 -19.08
C ALA A 34 1.30 -6.07 -19.35
N TRP A 35 0.40 -6.78 -18.67
CA TRP A 35 0.16 -8.21 -18.92
C TRP A 35 -0.43 -8.46 -20.32
N LEU A 36 -1.44 -7.69 -20.74
CA LEU A 36 -2.03 -7.82 -22.08
C LEU A 36 -1.01 -7.54 -23.20
N LEU A 37 -0.12 -6.57 -23.00
CA LEU A 37 0.97 -6.29 -23.93
C LEU A 37 2.01 -7.43 -23.94
N ALA A 38 2.34 -7.98 -22.77
CA ALA A 38 3.27 -9.11 -22.67
C ALA A 38 2.72 -10.39 -23.31
N ASP A 39 1.41 -10.65 -23.22
CA ASP A 39 0.75 -11.78 -23.89
C ASP A 39 0.85 -11.68 -25.42
N ASN A 40 0.86 -10.46 -25.97
CA ASN A 40 1.06 -10.17 -27.39
C ASN A 40 0.32 -11.13 -28.34
N PRO A 41 -0.99 -11.39 -28.15
CA PRO A 41 -1.70 -12.44 -28.91
C PRO A 41 -1.78 -12.13 -30.40
N ARG A 42 -1.70 -10.85 -30.77
CA ARG A 42 -1.69 -10.37 -32.15
C ARG A 42 -0.30 -10.45 -32.80
N LYS A 43 0.75 -10.80 -32.04
CA LYS A 43 2.15 -10.91 -32.49
C LYS A 43 2.64 -9.66 -33.23
N ASN A 44 2.22 -8.49 -32.79
CA ASN A 44 2.56 -7.21 -33.40
C ASN A 44 3.65 -6.45 -32.63
N LEU A 45 4.00 -6.89 -31.42
CA LEU A 45 5.15 -6.39 -30.67
C LEU A 45 6.39 -7.26 -30.93
N SER A 46 7.55 -6.61 -30.95
CA SER A 46 8.87 -7.27 -30.96
C SER A 46 9.16 -7.97 -29.62
N ALA A 47 10.14 -8.86 -29.61
CA ALA A 47 10.57 -9.54 -28.39
C ALA A 47 11.09 -8.56 -27.32
N GLU A 48 11.73 -7.47 -27.73
CA GLU A 48 12.20 -6.42 -26.82
C GLU A 48 11.02 -5.67 -26.17
N GLU A 49 10.01 -5.29 -26.93
CA GLU A 49 8.81 -4.63 -26.41
C GLU A 49 7.99 -5.52 -25.47
N VAL A 50 7.88 -6.81 -25.77
CA VAL A 50 7.32 -7.82 -24.84
C VAL A 50 8.15 -7.89 -23.55
N GLY A 51 9.47 -7.79 -23.66
CA GLY A 51 10.39 -7.69 -22.53
C GLY A 51 10.12 -6.45 -21.66
N PHE A 52 9.90 -5.29 -22.26
CA PHE A 52 9.52 -4.07 -21.53
C PHE A 52 8.19 -4.23 -20.81
N ALA A 53 7.16 -4.76 -21.49
CA ALA A 53 5.85 -5.01 -20.88
C ALA A 53 5.94 -5.97 -19.68
N THR A 54 6.72 -7.05 -19.83
CA THR A 54 7.00 -7.99 -18.73
C THR A 54 7.74 -7.32 -17.57
N GLY A 55 8.73 -6.48 -17.86
CA GLY A 55 9.47 -5.70 -16.87
C GLY A 55 8.57 -4.73 -16.09
N ILE A 56 7.68 -4.01 -16.79
CA ILE A 56 6.69 -3.11 -16.18
C ILE A 56 5.75 -3.89 -15.25
N HIS A 57 5.26 -5.05 -15.70
CA HIS A 57 4.40 -5.91 -14.88
C HIS A 57 5.09 -6.37 -13.59
N HIS A 58 6.36 -6.82 -13.68
CA HIS A 58 7.13 -7.22 -12.51
C HIS A 58 7.40 -6.06 -11.54
N ALA A 59 7.85 -4.91 -12.05
CA ALA A 59 8.12 -3.73 -11.23
C ALA A 59 6.85 -3.22 -10.53
N GLY A 60 5.73 -3.13 -11.26
CA GLY A 60 4.45 -2.71 -10.69
C GLY A 60 3.93 -3.68 -9.63
N SER A 61 4.10 -4.99 -9.83
CA SER A 61 3.68 -6.02 -8.86
C SER A 61 4.49 -5.91 -7.58
N ALA A 62 5.80 -5.67 -7.69
CA ALA A 62 6.67 -5.44 -6.55
C ALA A 62 6.27 -4.19 -5.76
N ILE A 63 5.92 -3.10 -6.46
CA ILE A 63 5.43 -1.86 -5.82
C ILE A 63 4.12 -2.12 -5.06
N LEU A 64 3.17 -2.84 -5.67
CA LEU A 64 1.89 -3.19 -5.03
C LEU A 64 2.14 -3.98 -3.73
N HIS A 65 3.02 -4.98 -3.79
CA HIS A 65 3.39 -5.78 -2.62
C HIS A 65 4.05 -4.93 -1.52
N GLN A 66 4.86 -3.94 -1.89
CA GLN A 66 5.51 -3.06 -0.95
C GLN A 66 4.52 -2.10 -0.27
N ILE A 67 3.53 -1.58 -1.01
CA ILE A 67 2.42 -0.80 -0.47
C ILE A 67 1.65 -1.63 0.57
N ASP A 68 1.31 -2.87 0.21
CA ASP A 68 0.58 -3.79 1.09
C ASP A 68 1.33 -4.07 2.39
N HIS A 69 2.64 -4.29 2.28
CA HIS A 69 3.50 -4.50 3.43
C HIS A 69 3.61 -3.27 4.35
N ILE A 70 3.66 -2.05 3.79
CA ILE A 70 3.66 -0.81 4.58
C ILE A 70 2.36 -0.67 5.35
N LEU A 71 1.21 -0.86 4.69
CA LEU A 71 -0.11 -0.79 5.33
C LEU A 71 -0.23 -1.76 6.51
N ASP A 72 0.20 -3.00 6.30
CA ASP A 72 0.14 -4.07 7.29
C ASP A 72 1.06 -3.79 8.51
N ARG A 73 2.23 -3.18 8.30
CA ARG A 73 3.09 -2.70 9.41
C ARG A 73 2.42 -1.62 10.24
N GLU A 74 1.76 -0.65 9.61
CA GLU A 74 1.04 0.42 10.30
C GLU A 74 -0.22 -0.09 11.04
N ALA A 75 -0.88 -1.13 10.50
CA ALA A 75 -1.96 -1.81 11.21
C ALA A 75 -1.46 -2.53 12.48
N ARG A 76 -0.34 -3.28 12.38
CA ARG A 76 0.27 -3.97 13.53
C ARG A 76 0.76 -3.02 14.63
N ARG A 77 1.36 -1.88 14.26
CA ARG A 77 1.80 -0.86 15.23
C ARG A 77 0.64 -0.34 16.08
N ARG A 78 -0.55 -0.17 15.49
CA ARG A 78 -1.76 0.28 16.20
C ARG A 78 -2.28 -0.75 17.19
N HIS A 79 -2.25 -2.05 16.84
CA HIS A 79 -2.69 -3.13 17.73
C HIS A 79 -1.74 -3.38 18.91
N ARG A 80 -0.52 -2.83 18.90
CA ARG A 80 0.47 -3.00 19.98
C ARG A 80 0.45 -1.93 21.07
N ARG A 81 -0.56 -1.06 21.15
CA ARG A 81 -0.73 -0.12 22.28
C ARG A 81 -1.26 -0.88 23.51
N PRO A 82 -0.49 -1.07 24.60
CA PRO A 82 -0.99 -1.70 25.81
C PRO A 82 -2.07 -0.79 26.42
N ARG A 83 -3.23 -1.36 26.77
CA ARG A 83 -4.17 -0.68 27.67
C ARG A 83 -3.44 -0.44 28.99
N LEU A 84 -3.10 0.80 29.29
CA LEU A 84 -2.65 1.19 30.63
C LEU A 84 -3.73 0.74 31.61
N ARG A 85 -3.38 -0.20 32.50
CA ARG A 85 -4.25 -0.55 33.63
C ARG A 85 -4.39 0.69 34.50
N PRO A 86 -5.61 1.16 34.82
CA PRO A 86 -5.76 2.21 35.81
C PRO A 86 -5.11 1.74 37.10
N GLY A 87 -4.20 2.56 37.62
CA GLY A 87 -3.44 2.26 38.82
C GLY A 87 -4.37 1.91 39.96
N THR A 88 -4.02 0.84 40.66
CA THR A 88 -4.44 0.61 42.04
C THR A 88 -4.23 1.89 42.84
N ALA A 89 -5.33 2.53 43.26
CA ALA A 89 -5.28 3.63 44.22
C ALA A 89 -4.73 3.09 45.55
N PRO A 90 -3.68 3.70 46.14
CA PRO A 90 -3.31 3.38 47.50
C PRO A 90 -4.38 3.91 48.47
N ALA A 91 -4.74 3.06 49.45
CA ALA A 91 -5.64 3.37 50.55
C ALA A 91 -5.03 4.34 51.56
#